data_AF-A0A231NT89-F1
#
_entry.id   AF-A0A231NT89-F1
#
_cell.length_a   1.000
_cell.length_b   1.000
_cell.length_c   1.000
_cell.angle_alpha   90.00
_cell.angle_beta   90.00
_cell.angle_gamma   90.00
#
_symmetry.space_group_name_H-M   'P 1'
#
loop_
_entity.id
_entity.type
_entity.pdbx_description
1 polymer ?
#
loop_
_entity_poly.entity_id
_entity_poly.type
_entity_poly.pdbx_seq_one_letter_code
_entity_poly.pdbx_strand_id
1 'polypeptide(L)'
;MKTLKHQITQLDGQIFRNTQYRRHYQNRLAQIDGDTEATARRCQNRIDRLTDQIEADQHQVERLQARMIDLIEGLGDRRIQEILTRRYVGNESFETIAAAMHYDLRWVYRLHQQGLRLINPLEAA
;
A
#
# COMPACT_ATOMS: atom_id res chain seq x y z
N MET A 1 -6.79 -6.67 9.44
CA MET A 1 -6.71 -6.25 8.00
C MET A 1 -6.50 -4.75 7.81
N LYS A 2 -7.20 -3.92 8.59
CA LYS A 2 -7.11 -2.45 8.49
C LYS A 2 -5.67 -1.94 8.72
N THR A 3 -4.93 -2.57 9.63
CA THR A 3 -3.53 -2.25 9.92
C THR A 3 -2.62 -2.41 8.71
N LEU A 4 -2.71 -3.54 7.99
CA LEU A 4 -1.90 -3.78 6.77
C LEU A 4 -2.21 -2.72 5.71
N LYS A 5 -3.50 -2.42 5.51
CA LYS A 5 -3.91 -1.39 4.55
C LYS A 5 -3.37 -0.01 4.93
N HIS A 6 -3.45 0.35 6.21
CA HIS A 6 -2.92 1.61 6.72
C HIS A 6 -1.40 1.72 6.51
N GLN A 7 -0.65 0.66 6.80
CA GLN A 7 0.79 0.61 6.55
C GLN A 7 1.14 0.79 5.08
N ILE A 8 0.42 0.11 4.17
CA ILE A 8 0.58 0.29 2.71
C ILE A 8 0.35 1.76 2.33
N THR A 9 -0.76 2.37 2.76
CA THR A 9 -1.05 3.78 2.46
C THR A 9 0.02 4.74 3.01
N GLN A 10 0.57 4.45 4.20
CA GLN A 10 1.64 5.25 4.76
C GLN A 10 2.92 5.16 3.91
N LEU A 11 3.32 3.95 3.50
CA LEU A 11 4.48 3.70 2.65
C LEU A 11 4.30 4.33 1.27
N ASP A 12 3.13 4.20 0.64
CA ASP A 12 2.82 4.87 -0.63
C ASP A 12 2.99 6.39 -0.51
N GLY A 13 2.54 6.96 0.61
CA GLY A 13 2.75 8.38 0.92
C GLY A 13 4.23 8.74 1.10
N GLN A 14 5.04 7.86 1.70
CA GLN A 14 6.49 8.03 1.84
C GLN A 14 7.20 7.96 0.49
N ILE A 15 6.90 6.93 -0.31
CA ILE A 15 7.40 6.75 -1.69
C ILE A 15 7.11 7.99 -2.52
N PHE A 16 5.88 8.50 -2.46
CA PHE A 16 5.51 9.71 -3.19
C PHE A 16 6.38 10.92 -2.79
N ARG A 17 6.52 11.19 -1.48
CA ARG A 17 7.35 12.30 -0.98
C ARG A 17 8.81 12.14 -1.37
N ASN A 18 9.38 10.95 -1.18
CA ASN A 18 10.77 10.67 -1.50
C ASN A 18 11.03 10.78 -3.01
N THR A 19 10.06 10.38 -3.85
CA THR A 19 10.12 10.56 -5.30
C THR A 19 10.14 12.05 -5.68
N GLN A 20 9.32 12.89 -5.04
CA GLN A 20 9.36 14.33 -5.26
C GLN A 20 10.71 14.93 -4.82
N TYR A 21 11.25 14.51 -3.68
CA TYR A 21 12.57 14.96 -3.23
C TYR A 21 13.69 14.50 -4.17
N ARG A 22 13.66 13.26 -4.66
CA ARG A 22 14.65 12.75 -5.61
C ARG A 22 14.65 13.59 -6.87
N ARG A 23 13.45 13.88 -7.42
CA ARG A 23 13.28 14.77 -8.58
C ARG A 23 13.85 16.17 -8.32
N HIS A 24 13.60 16.73 -7.14
CA HIS A 24 14.17 18.02 -6.75
C HIS A 24 15.72 18.01 -6.82
N TYR A 25 16.37 16.99 -6.24
CA TYR A 25 17.83 16.90 -6.26
C TYR A 25 18.39 16.58 -7.66
N GLN A 26 17.67 15.81 -8.48
CA GLN A 26 18.02 15.58 -9.89
C GLN A 26 18.00 16.89 -10.69
N ASN A 27 16.92 17.67 -10.57
CA ASN A 27 16.82 18.97 -11.23
C ASN A 27 17.90 19.94 -10.76
N ARG A 28 18.19 19.95 -9.46
CA ARG A 28 19.25 20.77 -8.90
C ARG A 28 20.62 20.36 -9.43
N LEU A 29 20.91 19.06 -9.53
CA LEU A 29 22.18 18.55 -10.09
C LEU A 29 22.36 18.98 -11.55
N ALA A 30 21.29 18.93 -12.36
CA ALA A 30 21.31 19.34 -13.76
C ALA A 30 21.52 20.86 -13.97
N GLN A 31 21.31 21.67 -12.94
CA GLN A 31 21.48 23.14 -12.98
C GLN A 31 22.80 23.62 -12.38
N ILE A 32 23.66 22.72 -11.88
CA ILE A 32 24.97 23.10 -11.35
C ILE A 32 25.90 23.36 -12.55
N ASP A 33 26.03 24.64 -12.92
CA ASP A 33 27.08 25.11 -13.83
C ASP A 33 28.40 25.20 -13.06
N GLY A 34 29.31 24.24 -13.28
CA GLY A 34 30.74 24.32 -12.96
C GLY A 34 31.19 24.44 -11.49
N ASP A 35 30.36 24.94 -10.57
CA ASP A 35 30.82 25.36 -9.24
C ASP A 35 30.65 24.28 -8.15
N THR A 36 31.81 23.70 -7.82
CA THR A 36 32.14 22.70 -6.78
C THR A 36 31.58 21.29 -6.94
N GLU A 37 32.47 20.38 -7.35
CA GLU A 37 32.36 18.91 -7.26
C GLU A 37 31.71 18.44 -5.94
N ALA A 38 32.01 19.11 -4.83
CA ALA A 38 31.42 18.81 -3.52
C ALA A 38 29.89 18.99 -3.47
N THR A 39 29.31 19.99 -4.15
CA THR A 39 27.86 20.22 -4.19
C THR A 39 27.16 19.20 -5.08
N ALA A 40 27.75 18.91 -6.25
CA ALA A 40 27.27 17.86 -7.14
C ALA A 40 27.27 16.50 -6.42
N ARG A 41 28.38 16.15 -5.76
CA ARG A 41 28.52 14.92 -4.96
C ARG A 41 27.49 14.84 -3.83
N ARG A 42 27.18 15.93 -3.14
CA ARG A 42 26.12 15.95 -2.12
C ARG A 42 24.74 15.68 -2.72
N CYS A 43 24.42 16.27 -3.88
CA CYS A 43 23.16 16.02 -4.57
C CYS A 43 23.08 14.56 -5.01
N GLN A 44 24.16 14.02 -5.59
CA GLN A 44 24.23 12.62 -5.98
C GLN A 44 24.00 11.67 -4.80
N ASN A 45 24.74 11.84 -3.70
CA ASN A 45 24.55 11.05 -2.49
C ASN A 45 23.12 11.12 -1.94
N ARG A 46 22.44 12.26 -2.13
CA ARG A 46 21.04 12.42 -1.71
C ARG A 46 20.08 11.69 -2.65
N ILE A 47 20.34 11.72 -3.96
CA ILE A 47 19.60 10.96 -4.97
C ILE A 47 19.73 9.46 -4.71
N ASP A 48 20.95 8.97 -4.46
CA ASP A 48 21.22 7.55 -4.21
C ASP A 48 20.46 7.08 -2.97
N ARG A 49 20.60 7.78 -1.84
CA ARG A 49 19.87 7.46 -0.60
C ARG A 49 18.34 7.47 -0.78
N LEU A 50 17.81 8.44 -1.50
CA LEU A 50 16.37 8.50 -1.77
C LEU A 50 15.93 7.35 -2.68
N THR A 51 16.78 6.92 -3.61
CA THR A 51 16.52 5.77 -4.48
C THR A 51 16.47 4.48 -3.66
N ASP A 52 17.48 4.23 -2.83
CA ASP A 52 17.50 3.06 -1.94
C ASP A 52 16.27 3.02 -1.01
N GLN A 53 15.86 4.17 -0.47
CA GLN A 53 14.68 4.29 0.38
C GLN A 53 13.38 3.99 -0.39
N ILE A 54 13.23 4.55 -1.60
CA ILE A 54 12.06 4.29 -2.45
C ILE A 54 11.97 2.80 -2.77
N GLU A 55 13.06 2.17 -3.17
CA GLU A 55 13.11 0.75 -3.52
C GLU A 55 12.78 -0.14 -2.31
N ALA A 56 13.36 0.17 -1.13
CA ALA A 56 13.06 -0.56 0.10
C ALA A 56 11.58 -0.44 0.51
N ASP A 57 11.00 0.76 0.41
CA ASP A 57 9.59 1.01 0.73
C ASP A 57 8.67 0.31 -0.29
N GLN A 58 9.01 0.32 -1.59
CA GLN A 58 8.28 -0.39 -2.64
C GLN A 58 8.25 -1.91 -2.37
N HIS A 59 9.40 -2.51 -2.06
CA HIS A 59 9.46 -3.92 -1.70
C HIS A 59 8.66 -4.23 -0.42
N GLN A 60 8.60 -3.31 0.54
CA GLN A 60 7.77 -3.49 1.72
C GLN A 60 6.27 -3.43 1.36
N VAL A 61 5.85 -2.56 0.45
CA VAL A 61 4.47 -2.52 -0.06
C VAL A 61 4.11 -3.85 -0.71
N GLU A 62 4.96 -4.37 -1.60
CA GLU A 62 4.78 -5.67 -2.25
C GLU A 62 4.61 -6.81 -1.23
N ARG A 63 5.49 -6.87 -0.22
CA ARG A 63 5.39 -7.87 0.87
C ARG A 63 4.09 -7.77 1.65
N LEU A 64 3.65 -6.55 1.98
CA LEU A 64 2.41 -6.36 2.73
C LEU A 64 1.17 -6.69 1.89
N GLN A 65 1.20 -6.40 0.59
CA GLN A 65 0.14 -6.79 -0.35
C GLN A 65 0.06 -8.32 -0.49
N ALA A 66 1.20 -9.00 -0.69
CA ALA A 66 1.24 -10.46 -0.75
C ALA A 66 0.71 -11.10 0.54
N ARG A 67 1.17 -10.64 1.71
CA ARG A 67 0.65 -11.10 3.00
C ARG A 67 -0.86 -10.89 3.14
N MET A 68 -1.39 -9.79 2.61
CA MET A 68 -2.82 -9.51 2.65
C MET A 68 -3.61 -10.49 1.79
N ILE A 69 -3.09 -10.85 0.62
CA ILE A 69 -3.67 -11.86 -0.27
C ILE A 69 -3.64 -13.24 0.40
N ASP A 70 -2.48 -13.66 0.93
CA ASP A 70 -2.33 -14.95 1.61
C ASP A 70 -3.32 -15.13 2.77
N LEU A 71 -3.53 -14.08 3.57
CA LEU A 71 -4.50 -14.10 4.67
C LEU A 71 -5.94 -14.27 4.19
N ILE A 72 -6.28 -13.69 3.03
CA ILE A 72 -7.61 -13.83 2.43
C ILE A 72 -7.76 -15.24 1.85
N GLU A 73 -6.79 -15.71 1.06
CA GLU A 73 -6.82 -17.03 0.42
C GLU A 73 -6.86 -18.18 1.44
N GLY A 74 -6.29 -17.99 2.63
CA GLY A 74 -6.37 -18.95 3.73
C GLY A 74 -7.77 -19.14 4.33
N LEU A 75 -8.76 -18.32 3.98
CA LEU A 75 -10.14 -18.46 4.47
C LEU A 75 -10.89 -19.59 3.75
N GLY A 76 -11.69 -20.39 4.47
CA GLY A 76 -12.44 -21.49 3.84
C GLY A 76 -13.66 -21.07 3.01
N ASP A 77 -14.21 -19.87 3.21
CA ASP A 77 -15.43 -19.40 2.53
C ASP A 77 -15.10 -18.46 1.37
N ARG A 78 -15.31 -18.92 0.13
CA ARG A 78 -15.05 -18.15 -1.10
C ARG A 78 -15.81 -16.82 -1.17
N ARG A 79 -16.99 -16.72 -0.56
CA ARG A 79 -17.77 -15.46 -0.56
C ARG A 79 -17.08 -14.41 0.30
N ILE A 80 -16.55 -14.84 1.43
CA ILE A 80 -15.78 -13.97 2.33
C ILE A 80 -14.47 -13.57 1.65
N GLN A 81 -13.79 -14.52 1.00
CA GLN A 81 -12.57 -14.25 0.23
C GLN A 81 -12.82 -13.14 -0.80
N GLU A 82 -13.85 -13.30 -1.64
CA GLU A 82 -14.19 -12.34 -2.70
C GLU A 82 -14.48 -10.94 -2.13
N ILE A 83 -15.30 -10.85 -1.06
CA ILE A 83 -15.63 -9.57 -0.41
C ILE A 83 -14.35 -8.88 0.10
N LEU A 84 -13.45 -9.63 0.74
CA LEU A 84 -12.22 -9.06 1.30
C LEU A 84 -11.22 -8.68 0.21
N THR A 85 -11.09 -9.47 -0.86
CA THR A 85 -10.24 -9.16 -2.01
C THR A 85 -10.69 -7.86 -2.66
N ARG A 86 -11.97 -7.76 -3.04
CA ARG A 86 -12.52 -6.53 -3.62
C ARG A 86 -12.34 -5.32 -2.70
N ARG A 87 -12.57 -5.51 -1.40
CA ARG A 87 -12.49 -4.41 -0.43
C ARG A 87 -11.06 -3.91 -0.22
N TYR A 88 -10.11 -4.80 0.00
CA TYR A 88 -8.77 -4.44 0.47
C TYR A 88 -7.71 -4.40 -0.63
N VAL A 89 -7.84 -5.27 -1.64
CA VAL A 89 -6.98 -5.31 -2.82
C VAL A 89 -7.56 -4.41 -3.92
N GLY A 90 -8.85 -4.57 -4.23
CA GLY A 90 -9.54 -3.81 -5.29
C GLY A 90 -9.94 -2.37 -4.92
N ASN A 91 -9.92 -2.00 -3.63
CA ASN A 91 -10.39 -0.71 -3.12
C ASN A 91 -11.87 -0.39 -3.45
N GLU A 92 -12.70 -1.41 -3.63
CA GLU A 92 -14.13 -1.23 -3.93
C GLU A 92 -14.91 -0.80 -2.67
N SER A 93 -15.92 0.05 -2.86
CA SER A 93 -16.88 0.38 -1.81
C SER A 93 -17.78 -0.82 -1.50
N PHE A 94 -18.42 -0.85 -0.34
CA PHE A 94 -19.32 -1.96 -0.01
C PHE A 94 -20.55 -2.00 -0.93
N GLU A 95 -20.99 -0.84 -1.40
CA GLU A 95 -22.07 -0.67 -2.36
C GLU A 95 -21.69 -1.28 -3.72
N THR A 96 -20.48 -1.00 -4.21
CA THR A 96 -19.97 -1.60 -5.45
C THR A 96 -19.87 -3.13 -5.32
N ILE A 97 -19.36 -3.62 -4.20
CA ILE A 97 -19.24 -5.06 -3.93
C ILE A 97 -20.64 -5.71 -3.88
N ALA A 98 -21.57 -5.10 -3.16
CA ALA A 98 -22.95 -5.58 -3.05
C ALA A 98 -23.62 -5.68 -4.42
N ALA A 99 -23.47 -4.64 -5.25
CA ALA A 99 -23.99 -4.64 -6.62
C ALA A 99 -23.34 -5.73 -7.48
N ALA A 100 -22.01 -5.87 -7.42
CA ALA A 100 -21.26 -6.86 -8.21
C ALA A 100 -21.57 -8.31 -7.81
N MET A 101 -21.85 -8.56 -6.53
CA MET A 101 -22.15 -9.89 -6.00
C MET A 101 -23.64 -10.20 -5.94
N HIS A 102 -24.51 -9.26 -6.35
CA HIS A 102 -25.96 -9.34 -6.21
C HIS A 102 -26.43 -9.63 -4.77
N TYR A 103 -25.74 -9.03 -3.80
CA TYR A 103 -26.06 -9.15 -2.38
C TYR A 103 -26.68 -7.88 -1.84
N ASP A 104 -27.50 -8.01 -0.80
CA ASP A 104 -27.88 -6.85 -0.01
C ASP A 104 -26.68 -6.34 0.78
N LEU A 105 -26.64 -5.01 0.97
CA LEU A 105 -25.52 -4.36 1.63
C LEU A 105 -25.31 -4.86 3.07
N ARG A 106 -26.37 -5.20 3.81
CA ARG A 106 -26.27 -5.70 5.19
C ARG A 106 -25.62 -7.09 5.23
N TRP A 107 -25.89 -7.92 4.24
CA TRP A 107 -25.26 -9.24 4.08
C TRP A 107 -23.77 -9.11 3.78
N VAL A 108 -23.37 -8.18 2.91
CA VAL A 108 -21.95 -7.90 2.64
C VAL A 108 -21.23 -7.48 3.93
N TYR A 109 -21.81 -6.57 4.72
CA TYR A 109 -21.24 -6.18 6.01
C TYR A 109 -21.11 -7.37 6.97
N ARG A 110 -22.11 -8.26 7.02
CA ARG A 110 -22.07 -9.45 7.89
C ARG A 110 -20.93 -10.39 7.52
N LEU A 111 -20.81 -10.74 6.23
CA LEU A 111 -19.74 -11.61 5.74
C LEU A 111 -18.36 -10.95 5.88
N HIS A 112 -18.26 -9.65 5.65
CA HIS A 112 -17.04 -8.88 5.88
C HIS A 112 -16.59 -8.97 7.33
N GLN A 113 -17.49 -8.71 8.29
CA GLN A 113 -17.16 -8.81 9.72
C GLN A 113 -16.79 -10.23 10.13
N GLN A 114 -17.47 -11.25 9.59
CA GLN A 114 -17.12 -12.64 9.81
C GLN A 114 -15.69 -12.94 9.31
N GLY A 115 -15.34 -12.48 8.11
CA GLY A 115 -13.99 -12.64 7.56
C GLY A 115 -12.92 -11.96 8.41
N LEU A 116 -13.17 -10.74 8.88
CA LEU A 116 -12.23 -10.05 9.76
C LEU A 116 -11.98 -10.81 11.07
N ARG A 117 -13.02 -11.40 11.67
CA ARG A 117 -12.89 -12.23 12.88
C ARG A 117 -12.06 -13.48 12.65
N LEU A 118 -12.17 -14.09 11.47
CA LEU A 118 -11.39 -15.27 11.10
C LEU A 118 -9.90 -14.93 10.89
N ILE A 119 -9.60 -13.77 10.30
CA ILE A 119 -8.20 -13.33 10.08
C ILE A 119 -7.55 -12.82 11.38
N ASN A 120 -8.29 -12.07 12.19
CA ASN A 120 -7.78 -11.52 13.44
C ASN A 120 -8.89 -11.52 14.52
N PRO A 121 -8.91 -12.53 15.40
CA PRO A 121 -9.93 -12.66 16.45
C PRO A 121 -10.01 -11.46 17.40
N LEU A 122 -8.94 -10.66 17.51
CA LEU A 122 -8.84 -9.52 18.42
C LEU A 122 -9.37 -8.19 17.81
N GLU A 123 -9.60 -8.11 16.49
CA GLU A 123 -10.20 -6.93 15.83
C GLU A 123 -11.74 -6.86 16.01
N ALA A 124 -12.33 -7.77 16.81
CA ALA A 124 -13.77 -8.03 16.92
C ALA A 124 -14.48 -7.43 18.13
N ALA A 125 -13.73 -6.80 19.05
CA ALA A 125 -14.23 -6.22 20.30
C ALA A 125 -14.50 -4.72 20.17
#